data_AF-A0A2N5A8P8-F1
#
_entry.id   AF-A0A2N5A8P8-F1
#
_cell.length_a   1.000
_cell.length_b   1.000
_cell.length_c   1.000
_cell.angle_alpha   90.00
_cell.angle_beta   90.00
_cell.angle_gamma   90.00
#
_symmetry.space_group_name_H-M   'P 1'
#
loop_
_entity.id
_entity.type
_entity.pdbx_description
1 polymer ?
#
loop_
_entity_poly.entity_id
_entity_poly.type
_entity_poly.pdbx_seq_one_letter_code
_entity_poly.pdbx_strand_id
1 'polypeptide(L)'
;MGTLFYDLPVTDGKSGSWTLDTFTISQEKAHMLSLRADVTGNQNEYIPPGKYRRLSNNGEVVMSNTPMEINTCMEFIERATGRVLINGLGLGMVLHVILQKKEVTHVTVIEKEQDVINLVAPAFIDDKRVDIICADAMTYQ
;
A
#
# COMPACT_ATOMS: atom_id res chain seq x y z
N MET A 1 14.81 2.77 5.49
CA MET A 1 13.66 1.89 5.16
C MET A 1 12.38 2.39 5.82
N GLY A 2 12.37 2.77 7.10
CA GLY A 2 11.15 3.22 7.80
C GLY A 2 10.37 4.37 7.15
N THR A 3 11.03 5.34 6.51
CA THR A 3 10.35 6.46 5.83
C THR A 3 9.69 6.07 4.50
N LEU A 4 10.20 5.04 3.82
CA LEU A 4 9.71 4.62 2.49
C LEU A 4 8.24 4.18 2.52
N PHE A 5 7.78 3.66 3.66
CA PHE A 5 6.39 3.22 3.82
C PHE A 5 5.42 4.39 3.98
N TYR A 6 5.91 5.56 4.40
CA TYR A 6 5.09 6.76 4.65
C TYR A 6 5.20 7.79 3.53
N ASP A 7 6.36 7.87 2.87
CA ASP A 7 6.64 8.76 1.75
C ASP A 7 6.32 8.12 0.39
N LEU A 8 5.11 7.57 0.26
CA LEU A 8 4.69 6.92 -0.98
C LEU A 8 4.64 7.92 -2.16
N PRO A 9 5.13 7.53 -3.36
CA PRO A 9 5.23 8.41 -4.53
C PRO A 9 3.88 8.68 -5.23
N VAL A 10 2.78 8.28 -4.61
CA VAL A 10 1.42 8.44 -5.14
C VAL A 10 0.84 9.81 -4.76
N THR A 11 -0.11 10.29 -5.56
CA THR A 11 -0.78 11.58 -5.34
C THR A 11 -2.25 11.37 -5.01
N ASP A 12 -2.83 12.32 -4.25
CA ASP A 12 -4.25 12.25 -3.92
C ASP A 12 -5.07 12.39 -5.21
N GLY A 13 -6.12 11.59 -5.34
CA GLY A 13 -6.89 11.51 -6.57
C GLY A 13 -8.13 10.63 -6.47
N LYS A 14 -8.94 10.69 -7.52
CA LYS A 14 -10.16 9.87 -7.66
C LYS A 14 -10.24 9.30 -9.08
N SER A 15 -10.60 8.02 -9.18
CA SER A 15 -10.92 7.34 -10.45
C SER A 15 -12.12 6.43 -10.18
N GLY A 16 -13.21 6.62 -10.94
CA GLY A 16 -14.47 5.90 -10.68
C GLY A 16 -14.96 6.05 -9.24
N SER A 17 -15.22 4.92 -8.57
CA SER A 17 -15.60 4.85 -7.16
C SER A 17 -14.41 4.86 -6.19
N TRP A 18 -13.18 4.79 -6.71
CA TRP A 18 -11.95 4.70 -5.94
C TRP A 18 -11.39 6.09 -5.60
N THR A 19 -10.95 6.26 -4.36
CA THR A 19 -10.29 7.47 -3.87
C THR A 19 -9.00 7.09 -3.18
N LEU A 20 -7.89 7.72 -3.61
CA LEU A 20 -6.62 7.68 -2.91
C LEU A 20 -6.43 9.05 -2.26
N ASP A 21 -6.31 9.09 -0.93
CA ASP A 21 -6.13 10.36 -0.23
C ASP A 21 -5.24 10.25 1.00
N THR A 22 -4.76 11.41 1.44
CA THR A 22 -3.94 11.54 2.64
C THR A 22 -4.83 11.81 3.85
N PHE A 23 -4.62 11.05 4.93
CA PHE A 23 -5.27 11.29 6.21
C PHE A 23 -4.24 11.45 7.34
N THR A 24 -4.66 12.10 8.43
CA THR A 24 -3.80 12.34 9.59
C THR A 24 -4.38 11.66 10.83
N ILE A 25 -3.51 11.01 11.60
CA ILE A 25 -3.81 10.59 12.97
C ILE A 25 -3.27 11.67 13.91
N SER A 26 -4.19 12.32 14.64
CA SER A 26 -3.84 13.29 15.67
C SER A 26 -3.32 12.59 16.94
N GLN A 27 -2.68 13.35 17.82
CA GLN A 27 -2.26 12.88 19.14
C GLN A 27 -3.44 12.33 19.95
N GLU A 28 -4.56 13.06 19.95
CA GLU A 28 -5.80 12.65 20.63
C GLU A 28 -6.35 11.33 20.06
N LYS A 29 -6.40 11.20 18.73
CA LYS A 29 -6.89 9.97 18.08
C LYS A 29 -5.98 8.79 18.38
N ALA A 30 -4.66 8.98 18.32
CA ALA A 30 -3.71 7.92 18.68
C ALA A 30 -3.87 7.48 20.13
N HIS A 31 -4.10 8.43 21.05
CA HIS A 31 -4.34 8.11 22.45
C HIS A 31 -5.63 7.27 22.62
N MET A 32 -6.72 7.65 21.95
CA MET A 32 -7.96 6.84 21.98
C MET A 32 -7.75 5.42 21.43
N LEU A 33 -6.98 5.29 20.33
CA LEU A 33 -6.64 4.00 19.76
C LEU A 33 -5.77 3.15 20.70
N SER A 34 -4.85 3.78 21.44
CA SER A 34 -4.04 3.10 22.47
C SER A 34 -4.93 2.54 23.58
N LEU A 35 -5.85 3.34 24.13
CA LEU A 35 -6.76 2.87 25.17
C LEU A 35 -7.63 1.70 24.69
N ARG A 36 -8.09 1.77 23.43
CA ARG A 36 -8.86 0.70 22.81
C ARG A 36 -8.02 -0.58 22.62
N ALA A 37 -6.77 -0.45 22.18
CA ALA A 37 -5.85 -1.57 22.04
C ALA A 37 -5.61 -2.27 23.39
N ASP A 38 -5.51 -1.52 24.48
CA ASP A 38 -5.35 -2.07 25.83
C ASP A 38 -6.62 -2.80 26.31
N VAL A 39 -7.81 -2.23 26.07
CA VAL A 39 -9.10 -2.84 26.43
C VAL A 39 -9.37 -4.13 25.64
N THR A 40 -9.04 -4.13 24.34
CA THR A 40 -9.25 -5.29 23.46
C THR A 40 -8.13 -6.32 23.55
N GLY A 41 -6.97 -5.95 24.12
CA GLY A 41 -5.74 -6.73 24.06
C GLY A 41 -5.11 -6.79 22.65
N ASN A 42 -5.64 -6.04 21.68
CA ASN A 42 -5.20 -6.07 20.29
C ASN A 42 -4.33 -4.85 19.96
N GLN A 43 -3.02 -5.01 20.09
CA GLN A 43 -2.04 -3.95 19.84
C GLN A 43 -2.01 -3.48 18.37
N ASN A 44 -2.57 -4.25 17.43
CA ASN A 44 -2.70 -3.84 16.03
C ASN A 44 -3.70 -2.70 15.81
N GLU A 45 -4.56 -2.39 16.78
CA GLU A 45 -5.50 -1.27 16.70
C GLU A 45 -4.82 0.09 16.95
N TYR A 46 -3.64 0.08 17.57
CA TYR A 46 -2.88 1.31 17.79
C TYR A 46 -2.23 1.81 16.50
N ILE A 47 -2.48 3.08 16.19
CA ILE A 47 -1.83 3.79 15.08
C ILE A 47 -1.19 5.06 15.67
N PRO A 48 0.14 5.24 15.50
CA PRO A 48 0.81 6.41 16.04
C PRO A 48 0.39 7.69 15.30
N PRO A 49 0.53 8.86 15.93
CA PRO A 49 0.28 10.14 15.26
C PRO A 49 1.15 10.29 14.01
N GLY A 50 0.56 10.76 12.91
CA GLY A 50 1.28 10.83 11.65
C GLY A 50 0.37 11.07 10.45
N LYS A 51 1.00 11.20 9.28
CA LYS A 51 0.33 11.27 7.99
C LYS A 51 0.41 9.91 7.29
N TYR A 52 -0.71 9.50 6.74
CA TYR A 52 -0.90 8.20 6.13
C TYR A 52 -1.66 8.35 4.82
N ARG A 53 -1.56 7.33 3.96
CA ARG A 53 -2.33 7.18 2.74
C ARG A 53 -3.39 6.14 2.95
N ARG A 54 -4.56 6.34 2.35
CA ARG A 54 -5.61 5.33 2.27
C ARG A 54 -6.12 5.22 0.85
N LEU A 55 -6.58 4.03 0.52
CA LEU A 55 -7.33 3.72 -0.67
C LEU A 55 -8.74 3.29 -0.23
N SER A 56 -9.75 3.97 -0.75
CA SER A 56 -11.14 3.74 -0.41
C SER A 56 -11.97 3.49 -1.66
N ASN A 57 -12.97 2.61 -1.57
CA ASN A 57 -13.94 2.34 -2.63
C ASN A 57 -15.34 2.66 -2.11
N ASN A 58 -16.08 3.55 -2.78
CA ASN A 58 -17.40 4.02 -2.34
C ASN A 58 -17.42 4.56 -0.88
N GLY A 59 -16.30 5.12 -0.42
CA GLY A 59 -16.16 5.67 0.93
C GLY A 59 -15.76 4.66 2.00
N GLU A 60 -15.71 3.37 1.68
CA GLU A 60 -15.17 2.33 2.58
C GLU A 60 -13.67 2.20 2.39
N VAL A 61 -12.92 2.20 3.49
CA VAL A 61 -11.46 2.03 3.46
C VAL A 61 -11.14 0.57 3.10
N VAL A 62 -10.45 0.39 1.98
CA VAL A 62 -10.01 -0.93 1.51
C VAL A 62 -8.59 -1.23 2.00
N MET A 63 -7.71 -0.22 2.02
CA MET A 63 -6.32 -0.35 2.45
C MET A 63 -5.75 0.98 2.94
N SER A 64 -4.76 0.92 3.81
CA SER A 64 -3.92 2.05 4.19
C SER A 64 -2.43 1.65 4.30
N ASN A 65 -1.57 2.60 4.68
CA ASN A 65 -0.17 2.32 5.04
C ASN A 65 0.03 2.41 6.56
N THR A 66 -0.92 1.90 7.33
CA THR A 66 -0.79 1.87 8.80
C THR A 66 0.29 0.87 9.23
N PRO A 67 0.85 0.99 10.45
CA PRO A 67 1.92 0.08 10.89
C PRO A 67 1.54 -1.40 10.85
N MET A 68 0.29 -1.73 11.14
CA MET A 68 -0.22 -3.11 11.04
C MET A 68 -0.06 -3.65 9.62
N GLU A 69 -0.55 -2.91 8.61
CA GLU A 69 -0.48 -3.31 7.20
C GLU A 69 0.97 -3.38 6.70
N ILE A 70 1.82 -2.44 7.12
CA ILE A 70 3.26 -2.47 6.84
C ILE A 70 3.87 -3.77 7.39
N ASN A 71 3.63 -4.06 8.67
CA ASN A 71 4.19 -5.23 9.36
C ASN A 71 3.77 -6.54 8.69
N THR A 72 2.52 -6.65 8.25
CA THR A 72 2.03 -7.85 7.54
C THR A 72 2.73 -8.08 6.20
N CYS A 73 3.25 -7.03 5.55
CA CYS A 73 3.99 -7.15 4.30
C CYS A 73 5.50 -7.38 4.48
N MET A 74 6.05 -7.24 5.69
CA MET A 74 7.50 -7.22 5.90
C MET A 74 8.19 -8.52 5.47
N GLU A 75 7.61 -9.68 5.81
CA GLU A 75 8.20 -10.98 5.43
C GLU A 75 8.32 -11.12 3.90
N PHE A 76 7.29 -10.69 3.17
CA PHE A 76 7.31 -10.71 1.70
C PHE A 76 8.39 -9.76 1.16
N ILE A 77 8.46 -8.53 1.68
CA ILE A 77 9.44 -7.52 1.26
C ILE A 77 10.87 -8.01 1.50
N GLU A 78 11.15 -8.61 2.66
CA GLU A 78 12.46 -9.15 3.00
C GLU A 78 12.90 -10.24 2.04
N ARG A 79 11.99 -11.14 1.67
CA ARG A 79 12.25 -12.27 0.78
C ARG A 79 12.26 -11.90 -0.71
N ALA A 80 11.71 -10.75 -1.09
CA ALA A 80 11.63 -10.30 -2.48
C ALA A 80 13.03 -10.13 -3.10
N THR A 81 13.32 -10.92 -4.13
CA THR A 81 14.57 -10.91 -4.92
C THR A 81 14.31 -11.45 -6.32
N GLY A 82 15.12 -11.07 -7.30
CA GLY A 82 14.98 -11.48 -8.69
C GLY A 82 13.69 -10.97 -9.32
N ARG A 83 12.90 -11.89 -9.89
CA ARG A 83 11.60 -11.58 -10.51
C ARG A 83 10.50 -11.78 -9.48
N VAL A 84 9.70 -10.75 -9.24
CA VAL A 84 8.66 -10.74 -8.22
C VAL A 84 7.29 -10.61 -8.87
N LEU A 85 6.32 -11.39 -8.40
CA LEU A 85 4.90 -11.24 -8.75
C LEU A 85 4.16 -10.62 -7.56
N ILE A 86 3.35 -9.60 -7.82
CA ILE A 86 2.44 -9.00 -6.85
C ILE A 86 1.01 -9.15 -7.39
N ASN A 87 0.13 -9.75 -6.59
CA ASN A 87 -1.30 -9.80 -6.88
C ASN A 87 -2.01 -8.72 -6.05
N GLY A 88 -2.54 -7.70 -6.71
CA GLY A 88 -3.09 -6.49 -6.12
C GLY A 88 -2.06 -5.37 -6.04
N LEU A 89 -2.30 -4.27 -6.76
CA LEU A 89 -1.46 -3.08 -6.73
C LEU A 89 -1.66 -2.29 -5.42
N GLY A 90 -2.91 -2.19 -4.95
CA GLY A 90 -3.27 -1.47 -3.73
C GLY A 90 -2.72 -0.03 -3.74
N LEU A 91 -2.05 0.39 -2.66
CA LEU A 91 -1.37 1.69 -2.60
C LEU A 91 -0.01 1.74 -3.32
N GLY A 92 0.44 0.65 -3.92
CA GLY A 92 1.80 0.52 -4.47
C GLY A 92 2.90 0.50 -3.42
N MET A 93 2.56 0.35 -2.13
CA MET A 93 3.50 0.39 -1.00
C MET A 93 4.58 -0.68 -1.12
N VAL A 94 4.18 -1.94 -1.31
CA VAL A 94 5.13 -3.06 -1.46
C VAL A 94 5.99 -2.86 -2.70
N LEU A 95 5.38 -2.53 -3.84
CA LEU A 95 6.08 -2.25 -5.09
C LEU A 95 7.15 -1.17 -4.90
N HIS A 96 6.78 -0.03 -4.31
CA HIS A 96 7.69 1.09 -4.04
C HIS A 96 8.92 0.65 -3.23
N VAL A 97 8.70 -0.12 -2.17
CA VAL A 97 9.78 -0.55 -1.27
C VAL A 97 10.68 -1.59 -1.93
N ILE A 98 10.13 -2.60 -2.60
CA ILE A 98 10.96 -3.65 -3.23
C ILE A 98 11.76 -3.12 -4.43
N LEU A 99 11.30 -2.07 -5.10
CA LEU A 99 12.06 -1.44 -6.19
C LEU A 99 13.35 -0.76 -5.70
N GLN A 100 13.48 -0.50 -4.39
CA GLN A 100 14.74 -0.01 -3.81
C GLN A 100 15.80 -1.11 -3.63
N LYS A 101 15.40 -2.37 -3.77
CA LYS A 101 16.28 -3.53 -3.62
C LYS A 101 16.99 -3.80 -4.94
N LYS A 102 18.32 -3.81 -4.92
CA LYS A 102 19.14 -4.01 -6.14
C LYS A 102 19.00 -5.43 -6.70
N GLU A 103 18.70 -6.38 -5.83
CA GLU A 103 18.47 -7.78 -6.16
C GLU A 103 17.14 -8.02 -6.87
N VAL A 104 16.18 -7.09 -6.81
CA VAL A 104 14.92 -7.16 -7.56
C VAL A 104 15.16 -6.67 -8.99
N THR A 105 15.06 -7.60 -9.94
CA THR A 105 15.37 -7.40 -11.36
C THR A 105 14.13 -7.09 -12.19
N HIS A 106 12.97 -7.55 -11.76
CA HIS A 106 11.70 -7.31 -12.45
C HIS A 106 10.50 -7.53 -11.51
N VAL A 107 9.43 -6.77 -11.68
CA VAL A 107 8.18 -6.92 -10.92
C VAL A 107 7.00 -6.92 -11.87
N THR A 108 6.18 -7.96 -11.81
CA THR A 108 4.88 -8.00 -12.48
C THR A 108 3.81 -7.79 -11.43
N VAL A 109 2.91 -6.84 -11.66
CA VAL A 109 1.75 -6.56 -10.82
C VAL A 109 0.48 -6.90 -11.59
N ILE A 110 -0.34 -7.76 -11.01
CA ILE A 110 -1.69 -8.06 -11.53
C ILE A 110 -2.69 -7.31 -10.66
N GLU A 111 -3.39 -6.34 -11.24
CA GLU A 111 -4.43 -5.57 -10.58
C GLU A 111 -5.73 -5.70 -11.37
N LYS A 112 -6.83 -6.00 -10.68
CA LYS A 112 -8.12 -6.22 -11.32
C LYS A 112 -8.83 -4.91 -11.63
N GLU A 113 -8.62 -3.91 -10.80
CA GLU A 113 -9.36 -2.66 -10.84
C GLU A 113 -8.61 -1.60 -11.64
N GLN A 114 -9.08 -1.31 -12.85
CA GLN A 114 -8.48 -0.29 -13.73
C GLN A 114 -8.40 1.09 -13.06
N ASP A 115 -9.37 1.43 -12.21
CA ASP A 115 -9.38 2.68 -11.46
C ASP A 115 -8.25 2.76 -10.42
N VAL A 116 -7.87 1.64 -9.80
CA VAL A 116 -6.70 1.59 -8.90
C VAL A 116 -5.41 1.77 -9.69
N ILE A 117 -5.31 1.15 -10.88
CA ILE A 117 -4.18 1.33 -11.79
C ILE A 117 -4.04 2.81 -12.17
N ASN A 118 -5.14 3.48 -12.55
CA ASN A 118 -5.12 4.89 -12.93
C ASN A 118 -4.59 5.81 -11.81
N LEU A 119 -4.85 5.46 -10.55
CA LEU A 119 -4.42 6.24 -9.38
C LEU A 119 -2.95 6.00 -9.01
N VAL A 120 -2.44 4.79 -9.23
CA VAL A 120 -1.17 4.34 -8.62
C VAL A 120 -0.07 4.07 -9.64
N ALA A 121 -0.39 3.51 -10.81
CA ALA A 121 0.58 3.19 -11.85
C ALA A 121 1.40 4.39 -12.36
N PRO A 122 0.85 5.63 -12.46
CA PRO A 122 1.64 6.78 -12.88
C PRO A 122 2.91 7.02 -12.05
N ALA A 123 2.93 6.60 -10.77
CA ALA A 123 4.09 6.73 -9.90
C ALA A 123 5.25 5.79 -10.26
N PHE A 124 5.01 4.79 -11.13
CA PHE A 124 5.96 3.74 -11.49
C PHE A 124 6.23 3.65 -13.00
N ILE A 125 5.64 4.54 -13.80
CA ILE A 125 5.64 4.45 -15.28
C ILE A 125 7.04 4.48 -15.90
N ASP A 126 7.99 5.14 -15.24
CA ASP A 126 9.37 5.28 -15.72
C ASP A 126 10.29 4.13 -15.28
N ASP A 127 9.85 3.27 -14.36
CA ASP A 127 10.66 2.13 -13.91
C ASP A 127 10.49 0.93 -14.86
N LYS A 128 11.48 0.75 -15.73
CA LYS A 128 11.52 -0.32 -16.73
C LYS A 128 11.49 -1.75 -16.17
N ARG A 129 11.62 -1.91 -14.85
CA ARG A 129 11.50 -3.21 -14.19
C ARG A 129 10.05 -3.59 -13.92
N VAL A 130 9.09 -2.69 -14.10
CA VAL A 130 7.71 -2.85 -13.65
C VAL A 130 6.77 -3.07 -14.84
N ASP A 131 6.01 -4.16 -14.79
CA ASP A 131 4.85 -4.39 -15.64
C ASP A 131 3.59 -4.40 -14.76
N ILE A 132 2.62 -3.53 -15.05
CA ILE A 132 1.31 -3.50 -14.37
C ILE A 132 0.25 -3.93 -15.38
N ILE A 133 -0.48 -5.00 -15.06
CA ILE A 133 -1.41 -5.66 -15.96
C ILE A 133 -2.81 -5.60 -15.33
N CYS A 134 -3.77 -5.06 -16.09
CA CYS A 134 -5.17 -5.06 -15.69
C CYS A 134 -5.80 -6.43 -15.93
N ALA A 135 -5.82 -7.29 -14.91
CA ALA A 135 -6.38 -8.63 -15.01
C ALA A 135 -6.81 -9.19 -13.64
N ASP A 136 -7.64 -10.23 -13.65
CA ASP A 136 -7.94 -11.00 -12.46
C ASP A 136 -6.82 -12.03 -12.22
N ALA A 137 -6.11 -11.88 -11.09
CA ALA A 137 -4.99 -12.74 -10.70
C ALA A 137 -5.37 -14.23 -10.57
N MET A 138 -6.65 -14.56 -10.35
CA MET A 138 -7.11 -15.94 -10.24
C MET A 138 -7.27 -16.63 -11.60
N THR A 139 -7.41 -15.85 -12.68
CA THR A 139 -7.64 -16.38 -14.04
C THR A 139 -6.55 -16.02 -15.04
N TYR A 140 -5.62 -15.15 -14.67
CA TYR A 140 -4.49 -14.75 -15.50
C TYR A 140 -3.50 -15.92 -15.71
N GLN A 141 -3.05 -16.12 -16.96
CA GLN A 141 -2.16 -17.22 -17.39
C GLN A 141 -0.98 -16.69 -18.19
#